data_AF-A0A925DXU2-F1
#
_entry.id   AF-A0A925DXU2-F1
#
_cell.length_a   1.000
_cell.length_b   1.000
_cell.length_c   1.000
_cell.angle_alpha   90.00
_cell.angle_beta   90.00
_cell.angle_gamma   90.00
#
_symmetry.space_group_name_H-M   'P 1'
#
loop_
_entity.id
_entity.type
_entity.pdbx_description
1 polymer ?
#
loop_
_entity_poly.entity_id
_entity_poly.type
_entity_poly.pdbx_seq_one_letter_code
_entity_poly.pdbx_strand_id
1 'polypeptide(L)'
;MKQKSQLKTSLLALSLIATGWCLGQNRWSTQTVSGNDLSPLALNNIFGTDGVLTPVGKRDIRFFAGGTHRMHLEGDPGPTYGFFGINDPLPNQRLTVTGGNINARTVTNGYMINSQFVLWHNGNVNNIFVGQFAGLTSTGTANTFTGFNSGRVSTGSSNTFSGFNAGRFNSDGNDNTYMGRQAGFAGSAIGAVNQNTMIGSGAGQNNQAARHTFVGYHAGFLQNAAGVVGNTFIGWNAGSVNIIGGENCFVGHQAGLNNTSSINTFIGFNCGTGNTTGAANTFLGTAA
;
A
#
# COMPACT_ATOMS: atom_id res chain seq x y z
N MET A 1 42.83 74.66 -34.27
CA MET A 1 44.25 74.27 -34.15
C MET A 1 44.74 74.57 -32.74
N LYS A 2 45.33 73.55 -32.08
CA LYS A 2 46.13 73.51 -30.82
C LYS A 2 45.41 73.88 -29.51
N GLN A 3 45.04 72.95 -28.61
CA GLN A 3 45.79 72.02 -27.70
C GLN A 3 46.45 72.65 -26.46
N LYS A 4 46.06 72.14 -25.27
CA LYS A 4 46.85 71.60 -24.11
C LYS A 4 46.12 71.90 -22.78
N SER A 5 46.11 71.14 -21.67
CA SER A 5 46.42 69.76 -21.21
C SER A 5 46.34 69.80 -19.66
N GLN A 6 45.45 69.06 -18.96
CA GLN A 6 45.67 67.80 -18.18
C GLN A 6 46.26 67.90 -16.74
N LEU A 7 45.83 66.93 -15.88
CA LEU A 7 46.26 66.47 -14.52
C LEU A 7 45.44 66.96 -13.27
N LYS A 8 44.63 66.11 -12.58
CA LYS A 8 44.87 65.03 -11.54
C LYS A 8 45.08 65.63 -10.10
N THR A 9 44.57 65.18 -8.93
CA THR A 9 44.26 63.84 -8.33
C THR A 9 43.62 63.93 -6.89
N SER A 10 42.91 62.86 -6.43
CA SER A 10 42.79 62.20 -5.06
C SER A 10 42.08 62.86 -3.82
N LEU A 11 41.47 62.20 -2.77
CA LEU A 11 40.93 60.84 -2.41
C LEU A 11 40.44 60.82 -0.88
N LEU A 12 39.54 59.87 -0.46
CA LEU A 12 39.17 59.34 0.92
C LEU A 12 38.24 60.11 1.92
N ALA A 13 37.37 59.57 2.82
CA ALA A 13 37.16 58.25 3.51
C ALA A 13 35.66 58.08 4.00
N LEU A 14 34.97 56.91 3.98
CA LEU A 14 34.87 55.73 4.91
C LEU A 14 34.00 55.88 6.20
N SER A 15 32.90 55.10 6.36
CA SER A 15 32.66 54.15 7.49
C SER A 15 31.39 53.28 7.33
N LEU A 16 31.52 51.99 7.63
CA LEU A 16 30.50 50.93 7.78
C LEU A 16 30.95 50.08 8.98
N ILE A 17 30.04 49.55 9.83
CA ILE A 17 30.13 48.45 10.84
C ILE A 17 29.07 48.73 11.94
N ALA A 18 28.31 47.83 12.56
CA ALA A 18 27.89 46.45 12.32
C ALA A 18 26.81 46.05 13.38
N THR A 19 25.88 45.17 12.98
CA THR A 19 25.29 44.00 13.69
C THR A 19 24.72 44.05 15.13
N GLY A 20 23.49 43.50 15.25
CA GLY A 20 22.97 42.80 16.44
C GLY A 20 21.67 42.02 16.13
N TRP A 21 21.72 40.69 16.10
CA TRP A 21 20.60 39.74 15.92
C TRP A 21 20.04 39.23 17.27
N CYS A 22 18.72 39.06 17.43
CA CYS A 22 18.06 37.76 17.77
C CYS A 22 16.53 37.81 17.96
N LEU A 23 15.82 36.99 17.15
CA LEU A 23 14.71 36.05 17.44
C LEU A 23 13.28 36.52 17.83
N GLY A 24 12.28 36.08 17.05
CA GLY A 24 10.87 35.97 17.50
C GLY A 24 9.73 35.89 16.46
N GLN A 25 9.74 34.89 15.57
CA GLN A 25 8.60 34.13 14.98
C GLN A 25 7.23 34.82 14.65
N ASN A 26 6.90 34.82 13.35
CA ASN A 26 5.57 34.78 12.70
C ASN A 26 4.44 35.65 13.26
N ARG A 27 4.35 36.90 12.77
CA ARG A 27 3.10 37.68 12.80
C ARG A 27 2.47 37.66 11.41
N TRP A 28 1.21 37.23 11.35
CA TRP A 28 0.31 37.52 10.23
C TRP A 28 0.30 39.04 10.07
N SER A 29 0.82 39.57 8.97
CA SER A 29 0.79 41.01 8.74
C SER A 29 -0.63 41.41 8.37
N THR A 30 -1.44 41.79 9.35
CA THR A 30 -2.50 42.76 9.11
C THR A 30 -1.79 44.08 8.84
N GLN A 31 -1.61 44.41 7.55
CA GLN A 31 -0.98 45.66 7.14
C GLN A 31 -1.97 46.79 7.44
N THR A 32 -1.82 47.45 8.59
CA THR A 32 -2.48 48.73 8.85
C THR A 32 -1.69 49.80 8.09
N VAL A 33 -2.26 50.31 6.99
CA VAL A 33 -1.66 51.40 6.23
C VAL A 33 -1.90 52.70 7.00
N SER A 34 -0.84 53.27 7.57
CA SER A 34 -0.83 54.64 8.08
C SER A 34 0.24 55.44 7.33
N GLY A 35 -0.18 56.44 6.56
CA GLY A 35 0.72 57.36 5.85
C GLY A 35 0.39 57.48 4.37
N ASN A 36 0.35 58.73 3.88
CA ASN A 36 -0.06 59.17 2.55
C ASN A 36 0.83 58.66 1.39
N ASP A 37 0.79 57.38 1.06
CA ASP A 37 1.35 56.87 -0.19
C ASP A 37 0.28 56.80 -1.28
N LEU A 38 0.12 57.91 -2.01
CA LEU A 38 -0.66 57.98 -3.26
C LEU A 38 0.16 57.43 -4.44
N SER A 39 0.52 56.14 -4.40
CA SER A 39 0.99 55.41 -5.58
C SER A 39 0.14 54.15 -5.80
N PRO A 40 -0.36 53.87 -7.02
CA PRO A 40 -1.29 52.76 -7.29
C PRO A 40 -0.55 51.42 -7.42
N LEU A 41 0.26 51.06 -6.41
CA LEU A 41 0.92 49.77 -6.31
C LEU A 41 0.58 49.16 -4.95
N ALA A 42 0.04 47.93 -5.00
CA ALA A 42 -0.25 47.02 -3.89
C ALA A 42 -1.67 46.99 -3.28
N LEU A 43 -2.72 47.10 -4.10
CA LEU A 43 -4.09 46.68 -3.70
C LEU A 43 -4.74 45.61 -4.59
N ASN A 44 -4.05 45.15 -5.65
CA ASN A 44 -4.62 44.21 -6.62
C ASN A 44 -4.59 42.72 -6.25
N ASN A 45 -4.10 42.34 -5.06
CA ASN A 45 -3.83 40.92 -4.79
C ASN A 45 -4.66 40.25 -3.70
N ILE A 46 -5.61 40.90 -3.02
CA ILE A 46 -6.35 40.20 -1.95
C ILE A 46 -7.87 40.39 -1.98
N PHE A 47 -8.43 41.50 -2.50
CA PHE A 47 -9.88 41.61 -2.65
C PHE A 47 -10.19 42.38 -3.94
N GLY A 48 -10.98 41.77 -4.84
CA GLY A 48 -11.56 42.52 -5.96
C GLY A 48 -12.48 43.60 -5.41
N THR A 49 -12.27 44.84 -5.82
CA THR A 49 -12.94 46.04 -5.30
C THR A 49 -14.20 46.41 -6.09
N ASP A 50 -14.97 45.45 -6.60
CA ASP A 50 -15.96 45.83 -7.60
C ASP A 50 -17.31 45.20 -7.29
N GLY A 51 -18.28 46.06 -6.96
CA GLY A 51 -19.68 45.80 -7.21
C GLY A 51 -19.93 45.64 -8.71
N VAL A 52 -19.40 44.56 -9.27
CA VAL A 52 -19.35 44.14 -10.68
C VAL A 52 -18.16 44.70 -11.47
N LEU A 53 -17.09 43.91 -11.56
CA LEU A 53 -16.22 43.82 -12.74
C LEU A 53 -16.03 42.34 -13.10
N THR A 54 -16.14 42.10 -14.40
CA THR A 54 -16.08 40.82 -15.11
C THR A 54 -14.88 39.94 -14.73
N PRO A 55 -15.01 38.61 -14.67
CA PRO A 55 -13.96 37.72 -14.17
C PRO A 55 -12.78 37.64 -15.13
N VAL A 56 -11.79 38.52 -14.95
CA VAL A 56 -10.46 38.38 -15.54
C VAL A 56 -9.54 37.84 -14.44
N GLY A 57 -9.20 36.56 -14.54
CA GLY A 57 -8.23 35.89 -13.66
C GLY A 57 -8.87 34.84 -12.77
N LYS A 58 -8.61 33.58 -13.12
CA LYS A 58 -8.97 32.35 -12.41
C LYS A 58 -8.79 32.52 -10.90
N ARG A 59 -9.87 32.41 -10.13
CA ARG A 59 -9.80 32.48 -8.66
C ARG A 59 -9.75 31.06 -8.11
N ASP A 60 -8.54 30.56 -7.88
CA ASP A 60 -8.29 29.15 -7.54
C ASP A 60 -8.79 28.75 -6.14
N ILE A 61 -8.99 29.68 -5.20
CA ILE A 61 -9.45 29.36 -3.83
C ILE A 61 -10.43 30.42 -3.31
N ARG A 62 -11.65 30.02 -2.93
CA ARG A 62 -12.63 30.88 -2.24
C ARG A 62 -12.88 30.41 -0.79
N PHE A 63 -12.81 31.36 0.15
CA PHE A 63 -13.17 31.16 1.56
C PHE A 63 -14.48 31.92 1.86
N PHE A 64 -15.52 31.23 2.34
CA PHE A 64 -16.77 31.85 2.75
C PHE A 64 -16.90 31.83 4.28
N ALA A 65 -17.19 32.98 4.88
CA ALA A 65 -17.61 33.09 6.28
C ALA A 65 -19.11 33.39 6.29
N GLY A 66 -19.95 32.46 6.78
CA GLY A 66 -21.40 32.71 6.85
C GLY A 66 -22.35 31.51 6.82
N GLY A 67 -21.91 30.26 6.67
CA GLY A 67 -22.77 29.13 7.06
C GLY A 67 -22.69 27.82 6.27
N THR A 68 -22.21 27.77 5.03
CA THR A 68 -22.01 26.47 4.34
C THR A 68 -20.88 26.51 3.31
N HIS A 69 -19.93 25.58 3.49
CA HIS A 69 -18.64 25.36 2.80
C HIS A 69 -17.53 26.40 3.08
N ARG A 70 -16.56 26.01 3.91
CA ARG A 70 -15.44 26.87 4.37
C ARG A 70 -14.27 26.96 3.38
N MET A 71 -14.21 26.10 2.35
CA MET A 71 -13.25 26.17 1.24
C MET A 71 -13.87 25.46 0.03
N HIS A 72 -14.11 26.19 -1.07
CA HIS A 72 -14.59 25.66 -2.35
C HIS A 72 -13.55 25.99 -3.42
N LEU A 73 -12.92 24.95 -3.98
CA LEU A 73 -12.00 25.03 -5.11
C LEU A 73 -12.80 24.75 -6.39
N GLU A 74 -13.28 25.81 -7.04
CA GLU A 74 -13.92 25.70 -8.34
C GLU A 74 -12.82 25.69 -9.41
N GLY A 75 -12.63 24.56 -10.09
CA GLY A 75 -11.87 24.58 -11.35
C GLY A 75 -12.59 25.50 -12.35
N ASP A 76 -11.85 26.15 -13.26
CA ASP A 76 -12.44 27.05 -14.25
C ASP A 76 -13.67 26.46 -14.94
N PRO A 77 -14.78 27.21 -15.07
CA PRO A 77 -15.89 26.81 -15.93
C PRO A 77 -15.38 26.74 -17.37
N GLY A 78 -15.13 25.51 -17.84
CA GLY A 78 -14.46 25.19 -19.09
C GLY A 78 -14.15 23.70 -19.21
N PRO A 79 -13.43 23.25 -20.25
CA PRO A 79 -13.12 21.83 -20.47
C PRO A 79 -12.34 21.17 -19.32
N THR A 80 -11.65 21.97 -18.50
CA THR A 80 -10.83 21.56 -17.35
C THR A 80 -11.58 21.65 -16.00
N TYR A 81 -12.90 21.86 -16.00
CA TYR A 81 -13.69 21.94 -14.76
C TYR A 81 -13.47 20.69 -13.89
N GLY A 82 -13.09 20.90 -12.62
CA GLY A 82 -12.79 19.85 -11.65
C GLY A 82 -11.39 19.20 -11.77
N PHE A 83 -10.51 19.70 -12.63
CA PHE A 83 -9.10 19.30 -12.65
C PHE A 83 -8.39 20.04 -11.51
N PHE A 84 -7.74 19.29 -10.62
CA PHE A 84 -7.04 19.85 -9.46
C PHE A 84 -5.68 19.19 -9.32
N GLY A 85 -4.61 20.00 -9.38
CA GLY A 85 -3.24 19.58 -9.21
C GLY A 85 -2.60 20.33 -8.04
N ILE A 86 -1.79 19.65 -7.25
CA ILE A 86 -0.90 20.28 -6.27
C ILE A 86 0.51 20.21 -6.85
N ASN A 87 1.08 21.36 -7.21
CA ASN A 87 2.36 21.46 -7.94
C ASN A 87 2.37 20.79 -9.33
N ASP A 88 1.21 20.49 -9.90
CA ASP A 88 1.03 20.08 -11.29
C ASP A 88 0.35 21.23 -12.05
N PRO A 89 1.04 21.89 -12.99
CA PRO A 89 0.48 23.02 -13.72
C PRO A 89 -0.56 22.62 -14.79
N LEU A 90 -0.65 21.32 -15.15
CA LEU A 90 -1.55 20.82 -16.19
C LEU A 90 -2.21 19.50 -15.74
N PRO A 91 -2.98 19.50 -14.64
CA PRO A 91 -3.68 18.30 -14.19
C PRO A 91 -4.61 17.79 -15.29
N ASN A 92 -4.44 16.54 -15.72
CA ASN A 92 -5.24 15.93 -16.79
C ASN A 92 -6.32 14.97 -16.26
N GLN A 93 -6.44 14.85 -14.94
CA GLN A 93 -7.47 14.06 -14.27
C GLN A 93 -8.29 14.91 -13.30
N ARG A 94 -9.60 14.62 -13.21
CA ARG A 94 -10.46 15.22 -12.19
C ARG A 94 -10.18 14.56 -10.85
N LEU A 95 -9.88 15.36 -9.83
CA LEU A 95 -10.07 14.95 -8.44
C LEU A 95 -11.50 15.33 -8.06
N THR A 96 -12.40 14.37 -8.05
CA THR A 96 -13.81 14.58 -7.65
C THR A 96 -14.04 13.86 -6.33
N VAL A 97 -14.57 14.60 -5.36
CA VAL A 97 -15.18 14.06 -4.15
C VAL A 97 -16.68 14.32 -4.22
N THR A 98 -17.42 13.37 -4.80
CA THR A 98 -18.88 13.48 -4.96
C THR A 98 -19.56 12.38 -4.16
N GLY A 99 -20.46 12.75 -3.27
CA GLY A 99 -21.17 11.79 -2.41
C GLY A 99 -20.24 10.97 -1.49
N GLY A 100 -19.09 11.53 -1.09
CA GLY A 100 -18.10 10.87 -0.23
C GLY A 100 -17.04 10.02 -0.97
N ASN A 101 -17.14 9.87 -2.30
CA ASN A 101 -16.20 9.06 -3.09
C ASN A 101 -15.05 9.90 -3.66
N ILE A 102 -13.80 9.54 -3.40
CA ILE A 102 -12.64 10.04 -4.17
C ILE A 102 -12.60 9.28 -5.50
N ASN A 103 -13.23 9.82 -6.53
CA ASN A 103 -13.44 9.11 -7.77
C ASN A 103 -12.22 9.25 -8.68
N ALA A 104 -11.26 8.32 -8.54
CA ALA A 104 -10.21 8.11 -9.52
C ALA A 104 -10.86 7.45 -10.75
N ARG A 105 -11.21 8.27 -11.75
CA ARG A 105 -12.29 8.09 -12.74
C ARG A 105 -12.27 6.87 -13.67
N THR A 106 -11.48 5.83 -13.44
CA THR A 106 -11.49 4.59 -14.23
C THR A 106 -11.30 3.37 -13.34
N VAL A 107 -11.83 2.22 -13.75
CA VAL A 107 -11.64 0.94 -13.06
C VAL A 107 -10.17 0.49 -13.02
N THR A 108 -9.30 1.16 -13.80
CA THR A 108 -7.85 0.96 -13.85
C THR A 108 -7.06 1.93 -12.97
N ASN A 109 -7.73 2.88 -12.31
CA ASN A 109 -7.08 3.84 -11.43
C ASN A 109 -7.13 3.37 -9.97
N GLY A 110 -6.17 3.84 -9.19
CA GLY A 110 -5.99 3.49 -7.79
C GLY A 110 -5.19 4.58 -7.09
N TYR A 111 -5.21 4.59 -5.76
CA TYR A 111 -4.40 5.51 -4.99
C TYR A 111 -2.93 5.14 -5.16
N MET A 112 -2.11 6.11 -5.58
CA MET A 112 -0.69 5.93 -5.81
C MET A 112 0.15 6.76 -4.84
N ILE A 113 1.32 6.24 -4.48
CA ILE A 113 2.41 6.99 -3.82
C ILE A 113 3.67 6.80 -4.67
N ASN A 114 4.36 7.89 -5.02
CA ASN A 114 5.56 7.85 -5.87
C ASN A 114 5.36 7.03 -7.17
N SER A 115 4.23 7.24 -7.85
CA SER A 115 3.84 6.53 -9.08
C SER A 115 3.65 5.01 -8.95
N GLN A 116 3.45 4.51 -7.72
CA GLN A 116 3.14 3.11 -7.45
C GLN A 116 1.73 2.98 -6.88
N PHE A 117 0.90 2.08 -7.43
CA PHE A 117 -0.39 1.75 -6.83
C PHE A 117 -0.19 1.17 -5.43
N VAL A 118 -0.90 1.73 -4.45
CA VAL A 118 -0.86 1.30 -3.04
C VAL A 118 -2.23 0.94 -2.49
N LEU A 119 -3.33 1.43 -3.07
CA LEU A 119 -4.71 1.00 -2.77
C LEU A 119 -5.54 1.02 -4.05
N TRP A 120 -6.08 -0.13 -4.46
CA TRP A 120 -6.76 -0.30 -5.75
C TRP A 120 -7.53 -1.62 -5.82
N HIS A 121 -8.24 -1.86 -6.92
CA HIS A 121 -9.08 -3.05 -7.12
C HIS A 121 -8.90 -3.71 -8.50
N ASN A 122 -7.91 -3.27 -9.27
CA ASN A 122 -7.54 -3.79 -10.60
C ASN A 122 -8.73 -4.10 -11.53
N GLY A 123 -9.60 -3.15 -11.80
CA GLY A 123 -10.72 -3.36 -12.72
C GLY A 123 -11.99 -3.93 -12.08
N ASN A 124 -11.87 -4.58 -10.91
CA ASN A 124 -12.98 -5.31 -10.29
C ASN A 124 -13.26 -4.81 -8.86
N VAL A 125 -14.38 -4.12 -8.68
CA VAL A 125 -14.76 -3.49 -7.40
C VAL A 125 -15.04 -4.48 -6.26
N ASN A 126 -15.19 -5.77 -6.55
CA ASN A 126 -15.30 -6.80 -5.52
C ASN A 126 -13.95 -7.13 -4.87
N ASN A 127 -12.85 -6.58 -5.39
CA ASN A 127 -11.51 -6.76 -4.83
C ASN A 127 -11.05 -5.54 -4.04
N ILE A 128 -10.15 -5.77 -3.08
CA ILE A 128 -9.42 -4.72 -2.37
C ILE A 128 -7.95 -5.13 -2.29
N PHE A 129 -7.06 -4.34 -2.90
CA PHE A 129 -5.62 -4.59 -2.92
C PHE A 129 -4.87 -3.42 -2.28
N VAL A 130 -4.00 -3.74 -1.33
CA VAL A 130 -3.17 -2.78 -0.58
C VAL A 130 -1.69 -3.16 -0.67
N GLY A 131 -0.85 -2.22 -1.05
CA GLY A 131 0.60 -2.40 -1.23
C GLY A 131 1.03 -2.56 -2.69
N GLN A 132 2.28 -2.21 -2.96
CA GLN A 132 2.85 -2.21 -4.31
C GLN A 132 2.76 -3.61 -4.94
N PHE A 133 2.21 -3.67 -6.16
CA PHE A 133 1.98 -4.88 -6.95
C PHE A 133 1.01 -5.91 -6.35
N ALA A 134 0.33 -5.62 -5.25
CA ALA A 134 -0.72 -6.48 -4.73
C ALA A 134 -1.83 -6.62 -5.80
N GLY A 135 -2.16 -7.85 -6.20
CA GLY A 135 -3.17 -8.10 -7.23
C GLY A 135 -2.86 -7.56 -8.64
N LEU A 136 -1.59 -7.29 -8.99
CA LEU A 136 -1.19 -6.60 -10.23
C LEU A 136 -1.86 -7.11 -11.52
N THR A 137 -1.90 -8.43 -11.68
CA THR A 137 -2.53 -9.08 -12.84
C THR A 137 -3.59 -10.06 -12.36
N SER A 138 -4.21 -9.79 -11.21
CA SER A 138 -5.25 -10.65 -10.67
C SER A 138 -6.54 -10.47 -11.45
N THR A 139 -7.15 -11.59 -11.86
CA THR A 139 -8.43 -11.62 -12.61
C THR A 139 -9.59 -12.16 -11.78
N GLY A 140 -9.31 -12.71 -10.60
CA GLY A 140 -10.35 -13.22 -9.69
C GLY A 140 -11.19 -12.11 -9.05
N THR A 141 -12.25 -12.52 -8.35
CA THR A 141 -13.21 -11.61 -7.71
C THR A 141 -13.28 -11.86 -6.20
N ALA A 142 -13.83 -10.92 -5.42
CA ALA A 142 -14.01 -11.09 -3.98
C ALA A 142 -12.69 -11.32 -3.21
N ASN A 143 -11.58 -10.76 -3.69
CA ASN A 143 -10.25 -10.94 -3.10
C ASN A 143 -9.84 -9.75 -2.23
N THR A 144 -9.19 -10.02 -1.10
CA THR A 144 -8.55 -9.00 -0.25
C THR A 144 -7.06 -9.29 -0.13
N PHE A 145 -6.21 -8.49 -0.76
CA PHE A 145 -4.75 -8.67 -0.75
C PHE A 145 -4.05 -7.49 -0.08
N THR A 146 -3.16 -7.74 0.88
CA THR A 146 -2.37 -6.73 1.57
C THR A 146 -0.89 -7.12 1.61
N GLY A 147 0.00 -6.23 1.19
CA GLY A 147 1.46 -6.43 1.21
C GLY A 147 2.08 -6.50 -0.18
N PHE A 148 3.38 -6.22 -0.26
CA PHE A 148 4.13 -6.21 -1.52
C PHE A 148 4.01 -7.55 -2.25
N ASN A 149 3.58 -7.51 -3.52
CA ASN A 149 3.32 -8.68 -4.38
C ASN A 149 2.29 -9.71 -3.83
N SER A 150 1.48 -9.35 -2.82
CA SER A 150 0.42 -10.25 -2.33
C SER A 150 -0.56 -10.56 -3.46
N GLY A 151 -0.77 -11.85 -3.77
CA GLY A 151 -1.66 -12.29 -4.85
C GLY A 151 -1.36 -11.70 -6.23
N ARG A 152 -0.11 -11.29 -6.51
CA ARG A 152 0.27 -10.53 -7.72
C ARG A 152 -0.30 -11.10 -9.02
N VAL A 153 -0.23 -12.43 -9.20
CA VAL A 153 -0.72 -13.12 -10.40
C VAL A 153 -1.91 -14.05 -10.09
N SER A 154 -2.68 -13.75 -9.04
CA SER A 154 -3.76 -14.65 -8.60
C SER A 154 -4.98 -14.61 -9.52
N THR A 155 -5.39 -15.73 -10.11
CA THR A 155 -6.62 -15.79 -10.94
C THR A 155 -7.84 -16.37 -10.19
N GLY A 156 -7.62 -16.96 -9.01
CA GLY A 156 -8.68 -17.42 -8.12
C GLY A 156 -9.43 -16.30 -7.38
N SER A 157 -10.61 -16.63 -6.88
CA SER A 157 -11.59 -15.76 -6.21
C SER A 157 -11.76 -16.10 -4.73
N SER A 158 -12.38 -15.18 -3.98
CA SER A 158 -12.70 -15.35 -2.55
C SER A 158 -11.47 -15.61 -1.66
N ASN A 159 -10.33 -15.02 -2.01
CA ASN A 159 -9.08 -15.21 -1.27
C ASN A 159 -8.75 -14.00 -0.37
N THR A 160 -8.18 -14.27 0.80
CA THR A 160 -7.61 -13.25 1.70
C THR A 160 -6.12 -13.48 1.87
N PHE A 161 -5.28 -12.62 1.30
CA PHE A 161 -3.82 -12.72 1.40
C PHE A 161 -3.24 -11.50 2.10
N SER A 162 -2.40 -11.72 3.12
CA SER A 162 -1.77 -10.66 3.89
C SER A 162 -0.31 -10.98 4.18
N GLY A 163 0.62 -10.26 3.58
CA GLY A 163 2.06 -10.41 3.79
C GLY A 163 2.89 -10.27 2.52
N PHE A 164 4.20 -10.11 2.68
CA PHE A 164 5.15 -10.04 1.57
C PHE A 164 5.13 -11.34 0.75
N ASN A 165 4.76 -11.24 -0.53
CA ASN A 165 4.57 -12.35 -1.47
C ASN A 165 3.54 -13.43 -1.02
N ALA A 166 2.61 -13.13 -0.10
CA ALA A 166 1.56 -14.09 0.26
C ALA A 166 0.71 -14.46 -0.97
N GLY A 167 0.50 -15.76 -1.22
CA GLY A 167 -0.29 -16.24 -2.37
C GLY A 167 0.16 -15.75 -3.76
N ARG A 168 1.43 -15.30 -3.91
CA ARG A 168 1.88 -14.57 -5.11
C ARG A 168 1.56 -15.27 -6.43
N PHE A 169 1.65 -16.60 -6.47
CA PHE A 169 1.50 -17.44 -7.67
C PHE A 169 0.28 -18.38 -7.63
N ASN A 170 -0.76 -18.02 -6.87
CA ASN A 170 -2.01 -18.78 -6.79
C ASN A 170 -2.80 -18.68 -8.11
N SER A 171 -2.64 -19.59 -9.09
CA SER A 171 -3.34 -19.41 -10.37
C SER A 171 -4.84 -19.59 -10.18
N ASP A 172 -5.32 -20.75 -9.76
CA ASP A 172 -6.78 -21.03 -9.76
C ASP A 172 -7.36 -21.31 -8.37
N GLY A 173 -6.54 -21.15 -7.32
CA GLY A 173 -6.96 -21.42 -5.94
C GLY A 173 -8.01 -20.45 -5.44
N ASN A 174 -9.17 -20.97 -5.02
CA ASN A 174 -10.27 -20.22 -4.43
C ASN A 174 -10.38 -20.49 -2.93
N ASP A 175 -11.02 -19.58 -2.21
CA ASP A 175 -11.38 -19.73 -0.79
C ASP A 175 -10.16 -19.97 0.12
N ASN A 176 -9.05 -19.30 -0.15
CA ASN A 176 -7.83 -19.41 0.65
C ASN A 176 -7.62 -18.21 1.58
N THR A 177 -7.09 -18.48 2.77
CA THR A 177 -6.63 -17.45 3.72
C THR A 177 -5.13 -17.63 3.96
N TYR A 178 -4.31 -16.71 3.44
CA TYR A 178 -2.86 -16.72 3.64
C TYR A 178 -2.40 -15.48 4.40
N MET A 179 -1.80 -15.66 5.58
CA MET A 179 -1.33 -14.58 6.43
C MET A 179 0.12 -14.83 6.86
N GLY A 180 1.05 -13.97 6.45
CA GLY A 180 2.47 -14.07 6.75
C GLY A 180 3.35 -13.89 5.52
N ARG A 181 4.64 -13.61 5.74
CA ARG A 181 5.63 -13.54 4.66
C ARG A 181 5.69 -14.91 3.96
N GLN A 182 5.42 -14.92 2.66
CA GLN A 182 5.42 -16.12 1.81
C GLN A 182 4.45 -17.24 2.27
N ALA A 183 3.41 -16.91 3.04
CA ALA A 183 2.34 -17.86 3.32
C ALA A 183 1.61 -18.25 2.03
N GLY A 184 1.45 -19.55 1.78
CA GLY A 184 0.88 -20.07 0.53
C GLY A 184 1.58 -19.56 -0.74
N PHE A 185 2.84 -19.14 -0.63
CA PHE A 185 3.67 -18.87 -1.80
C PHE A 185 3.83 -20.17 -2.61
N ALA A 186 4.19 -20.05 -3.88
CA ALA A 186 4.63 -21.18 -4.68
C ALA A 186 5.73 -20.70 -5.63
N GLY A 187 6.71 -21.53 -5.95
CA GLY A 187 7.78 -21.18 -6.89
C GLY A 187 7.31 -21.00 -8.34
N SER A 188 6.11 -21.49 -8.67
CA SER A 188 5.47 -21.39 -9.98
C SER A 188 3.95 -21.22 -9.81
N ALA A 189 3.26 -20.93 -10.91
CA ALA A 189 1.80 -21.04 -10.94
C ALA A 189 1.38 -22.44 -10.47
N ILE A 190 0.46 -22.46 -9.50
CA ILE A 190 -0.12 -23.67 -8.91
C ILE A 190 -1.61 -23.67 -9.22
N GLY A 191 -2.14 -24.81 -9.66
CA GLY A 191 -3.54 -24.99 -10.11
C GLY A 191 -4.60 -24.77 -9.00
N ALA A 192 -5.64 -25.60 -8.95
CA ALA A 192 -6.77 -25.45 -8.02
C ALA A 192 -6.41 -25.78 -6.55
N VAL A 193 -5.55 -24.97 -5.95
CA VAL A 193 -5.09 -25.05 -4.56
C VAL A 193 -6.10 -24.33 -3.68
N ASN A 194 -7.25 -24.96 -3.46
CA ASN A 194 -8.42 -24.34 -2.83
C ASN A 194 -8.50 -24.60 -1.33
N GLN A 195 -9.28 -23.79 -0.61
CA GLN A 195 -9.79 -24.08 0.74
C GLN A 195 -8.67 -24.26 1.78
N ASN A 196 -7.60 -23.48 1.65
CA ASN A 196 -6.45 -23.54 2.54
C ASN A 196 -6.41 -22.37 3.52
N THR A 197 -6.05 -22.65 4.76
CA THR A 197 -5.70 -21.65 5.78
C THR A 197 -4.22 -21.77 6.10
N MET A 198 -3.42 -20.77 5.74
CA MET A 198 -1.97 -20.73 5.98
C MET A 198 -1.62 -19.48 6.76
N ILE A 199 -1.28 -19.62 8.05
CA ILE A 199 -1.00 -18.50 8.94
C ILE A 199 0.39 -18.68 9.54
N GLY A 200 1.32 -17.81 9.20
CA GLY A 200 2.72 -17.86 9.64
C GLY A 200 3.69 -17.59 8.49
N SER A 201 4.89 -17.14 8.82
CA SER A 201 5.94 -16.95 7.81
C SER A 201 6.31 -18.30 7.21
N GLY A 202 6.19 -18.42 5.88
CA GLY A 202 6.46 -19.62 5.09
C GLY A 202 5.51 -20.80 5.35
N ALA A 203 4.38 -20.59 6.04
CA ALA A 203 3.36 -21.63 6.17
C ALA A 203 2.85 -22.04 4.78
N GLY A 204 2.95 -23.33 4.43
CA GLY A 204 2.56 -23.85 3.12
C GLY A 204 3.28 -23.21 1.92
N GLN A 205 4.54 -22.75 2.07
CA GLN A 205 5.29 -22.04 1.01
C GLN A 205 5.52 -22.84 -0.29
N ASN A 206 5.38 -24.17 -0.26
CA ASN A 206 5.39 -24.97 -1.48
C ASN A 206 4.11 -25.79 -1.64
N ASN A 207 3.02 -25.36 -0.97
CA ASN A 207 1.76 -26.07 -0.98
C ASN A 207 1.17 -26.15 -2.40
N GLN A 208 0.95 -27.36 -2.90
CA GLN A 208 0.31 -27.60 -4.20
C GLN A 208 -1.08 -28.23 -4.07
N ALA A 209 -1.65 -28.29 -2.86
CA ALA A 209 -2.82 -29.09 -2.59
C ALA A 209 -3.87 -28.39 -1.72
N ALA A 210 -5.06 -28.96 -1.63
CA ALA A 210 -6.25 -28.29 -1.12
C ALA A 210 -6.62 -28.76 0.29
N ARG A 211 -7.44 -27.97 0.99
CA ARG A 211 -8.07 -28.33 2.28
C ARG A 211 -7.07 -28.57 3.41
N HIS A 212 -6.09 -27.67 3.53
CA HIS A 212 -5.10 -27.69 4.61
C HIS A 212 -5.30 -26.54 5.59
N THR A 213 -4.96 -26.79 6.85
CA THR A 213 -4.85 -25.75 7.89
C THR A 213 -3.45 -25.76 8.46
N PHE A 214 -2.58 -24.85 8.04
CA PHE A 214 -1.22 -24.70 8.56
C PHE A 214 -1.08 -23.40 9.34
N VAL A 215 -0.74 -23.49 10.62
CA VAL A 215 -0.61 -22.34 11.53
C VAL A 215 0.71 -22.43 12.28
N GLY A 216 1.65 -21.55 11.96
CA GLY A 216 2.98 -21.49 12.56
C GLY A 216 4.07 -21.15 11.54
N TYR A 217 5.26 -20.78 12.03
CA TYR A 217 6.42 -20.60 11.16
C TYR A 217 6.75 -21.94 10.48
N HIS A 218 6.77 -21.96 9.15
CA HIS A 218 7.08 -23.14 8.32
C HIS A 218 6.20 -24.40 8.59
N ALA A 219 4.99 -24.24 9.13
CA ALA A 219 4.03 -25.34 9.16
C ALA A 219 3.72 -25.79 7.71
N GLY A 220 3.88 -27.09 7.42
CA GLY A 220 3.68 -27.66 6.07
C GLY A 220 4.54 -27.07 4.95
N PHE A 221 5.75 -26.59 5.27
CA PHE A 221 6.63 -25.84 4.35
C PHE A 221 6.92 -26.52 3.01
N LEU A 222 7.16 -27.84 2.98
CA LEU A 222 7.53 -28.62 1.79
C LEU A 222 6.37 -29.40 1.14
N GLN A 223 5.12 -29.15 1.51
CA GLN A 223 3.95 -29.91 1.03
C GLN A 223 3.71 -29.74 -0.49
N ASN A 224 4.48 -30.41 -1.35
CA ASN A 224 4.49 -30.10 -2.79
C ASN A 224 3.77 -31.13 -3.67
N ALA A 225 3.19 -32.19 -3.09
CA ALA A 225 2.47 -33.18 -3.88
C ALA A 225 1.01 -32.77 -4.11
N ALA A 226 0.63 -32.64 -5.38
CA ALA A 226 -0.76 -32.48 -5.78
C ALA A 226 -1.61 -33.69 -5.31
N GLY A 227 -2.85 -33.45 -4.89
CA GLY A 227 -3.79 -34.49 -4.46
C GLY A 227 -3.72 -34.87 -2.97
N VAL A 228 -2.73 -34.37 -2.23
CA VAL A 228 -2.72 -34.49 -0.77
C VAL A 228 -3.78 -33.56 -0.18
N VAL A 229 -4.61 -34.04 0.73
CA VAL A 229 -5.69 -33.21 1.31
C VAL A 229 -5.81 -33.46 2.81
N GLY A 230 -6.42 -32.50 3.52
CA GLY A 230 -6.91 -32.73 4.88
C GLY A 230 -5.88 -32.65 6.01
N ASN A 231 -4.67 -32.16 5.75
CA ASN A 231 -3.69 -31.93 6.82
C ASN A 231 -4.01 -30.70 7.68
N THR A 232 -3.88 -30.85 9.00
CA THR A 232 -3.92 -29.76 9.99
C THR A 232 -2.61 -29.73 10.75
N PHE A 233 -1.78 -28.72 10.52
CA PHE A 233 -0.47 -28.55 11.17
C PHE A 233 -0.43 -27.24 11.95
N ILE A 234 -0.29 -27.31 13.27
CA ILE A 234 -0.30 -26.15 14.15
C ILE A 234 0.96 -26.18 15.02
N GLY A 235 1.90 -25.26 14.78
CA GLY A 235 3.15 -25.15 15.52
C GLY A 235 4.34 -24.78 14.63
N TRP A 236 5.45 -24.40 15.26
CA TRP A 236 6.71 -24.12 14.55
C TRP A 236 7.22 -25.41 13.89
N ASN A 237 7.39 -25.39 12.56
CA ASN A 237 7.79 -26.55 11.73
C ASN A 237 6.91 -27.81 11.91
N ALA A 238 5.65 -27.68 12.32
CA ALA A 238 4.74 -28.82 12.35
C ALA A 238 4.55 -29.38 10.92
N GLY A 239 4.82 -30.67 10.73
CA GLY A 239 4.74 -31.34 9.42
C GLY A 239 5.58 -30.70 8.30
N SER A 240 6.67 -29.98 8.62
CA SER A 240 7.34 -29.12 7.63
C SER A 240 7.92 -29.88 6.44
N VAL A 241 8.32 -31.15 6.63
CA VAL A 241 8.83 -32.00 5.53
C VAL A 241 7.82 -33.07 5.09
N ASN A 242 6.54 -32.95 5.45
CA ASN A 242 5.50 -33.80 4.88
C ASN A 242 5.29 -33.42 3.41
N ILE A 243 5.61 -34.36 2.51
CA ILE A 243 5.53 -34.15 1.06
C ILE A 243 4.25 -34.77 0.48
N ILE A 244 3.94 -36.01 0.86
CA ILE A 244 2.90 -36.86 0.23
C ILE A 244 1.78 -37.31 1.18
N GLY A 245 1.96 -37.15 2.50
CA GLY A 245 1.05 -37.68 3.51
C GLY A 245 -0.17 -36.80 3.71
N GLY A 246 -1.37 -37.35 3.55
CA GLY A 246 -2.64 -36.66 3.75
C GLY A 246 -3.32 -36.99 5.08
N GLU A 247 -4.36 -36.24 5.41
CA GLU A 247 -5.25 -36.50 6.56
C GLU A 247 -4.52 -36.58 7.91
N ASN A 248 -3.44 -35.82 8.07
CA ASN A 248 -2.66 -35.76 9.31
C ASN A 248 -3.10 -34.59 10.21
N CYS A 249 -3.04 -34.78 11.53
CA CYS A 249 -3.27 -33.74 12.53
C CYS A 249 -2.04 -33.60 13.43
N PHE A 250 -1.20 -32.58 13.20
CA PHE A 250 0.01 -32.33 13.98
C PHE A 250 -0.11 -31.02 14.75
N VAL A 251 -0.05 -31.08 16.08
CA VAL A 251 -0.19 -29.91 16.95
C VAL A 251 0.97 -29.88 17.94
N GLY A 252 1.87 -28.91 17.78
CA GLY A 252 3.04 -28.71 18.63
C GLY A 252 4.27 -28.26 17.84
N HIS A 253 5.27 -27.73 18.55
CA HIS A 253 6.57 -27.43 17.97
C HIS A 253 7.21 -28.72 17.40
N GLN A 254 7.50 -28.72 16.11
CA GLN A 254 8.06 -29.85 15.35
C GLN A 254 7.23 -31.15 15.44
N ALA A 255 5.94 -31.08 15.77
CA ALA A 255 5.07 -32.25 15.71
C ALA A 255 5.04 -32.81 14.27
N GLY A 256 5.32 -34.10 14.12
CA GLY A 256 5.35 -34.79 12.83
C GLY A 256 6.37 -34.22 11.84
N LEU A 257 7.44 -33.57 12.32
CA LEU A 257 8.43 -32.87 11.46
C LEU A 257 8.82 -33.69 10.24
N ASN A 258 9.24 -34.95 10.46
CA ASN A 258 9.75 -35.87 9.44
C ASN A 258 8.71 -36.88 8.92
N ASN A 259 7.43 -36.67 9.22
CA ASN A 259 6.40 -37.61 8.81
C ASN A 259 6.08 -37.47 7.31
N THR A 260 6.14 -38.59 6.59
CA THR A 260 5.78 -38.65 5.16
C THR A 260 4.59 -39.55 4.88
N SER A 261 3.88 -39.99 5.93
CA SER A 261 2.76 -40.93 5.86
C SER A 261 1.42 -40.24 6.13
N SER A 262 0.32 -40.97 6.00
CA SER A 262 -1.05 -40.43 6.11
C SER A 262 -1.76 -40.89 7.39
N ILE A 263 -2.83 -40.19 7.75
CA ILE A 263 -3.77 -40.58 8.82
C ILE A 263 -3.07 -40.67 10.19
N ASN A 264 -2.18 -39.73 10.52
CA ASN A 264 -1.53 -39.68 11.83
C ASN A 264 -2.01 -38.49 12.66
N THR A 265 -2.16 -38.68 13.98
CA THR A 265 -2.44 -37.61 14.93
C THR A 265 -1.29 -37.49 15.93
N PHE A 266 -0.54 -36.39 15.89
CA PHE A 266 0.60 -36.13 16.79
C PHE A 266 0.39 -34.83 17.55
N ILE A 267 0.35 -34.91 18.87
CA ILE A 267 0.07 -33.76 19.73
C ILE A 267 1.16 -33.64 20.81
N GLY A 268 1.98 -32.60 20.75
CA GLY A 268 3.03 -32.30 21.72
C GLY A 268 4.33 -31.77 21.11
N PHE A 269 5.25 -31.31 21.96
CA PHE A 269 6.59 -30.86 21.55
C PHE A 269 7.40 -32.03 20.99
N ASN A 270 7.90 -31.92 19.76
CA ASN A 270 8.70 -32.94 19.06
C ASN A 270 8.03 -34.32 18.93
N CYS A 271 6.71 -34.39 19.07
CA CYS A 271 5.93 -35.62 18.96
C CYS A 271 5.98 -36.18 17.52
N GLY A 272 6.20 -37.48 17.35
CA GLY A 272 6.17 -38.16 16.05
C GLY A 272 7.28 -37.75 15.08
N THR A 273 8.33 -37.09 15.56
CA THR A 273 9.48 -36.66 14.74
C THR A 273 10.25 -37.83 14.12
N GLY A 274 10.20 -39.02 14.73
CA GLY A 274 10.80 -40.25 14.21
C GLY A 274 9.90 -41.08 13.29
N ASN A 275 8.60 -40.77 13.20
CA ASN A 275 7.69 -41.58 12.39
C ASN A 275 7.77 -41.18 10.92
N THR A 276 8.54 -41.92 10.12
CA THR A 276 8.72 -41.62 8.70
C THR A 276 7.66 -42.28 7.81
N THR A 277 7.27 -43.53 8.08
CA THR A 277 6.38 -44.32 7.21
C THR A 277 5.10 -44.84 7.87
N GLY A 278 5.01 -44.85 9.21
CA GLY A 278 3.82 -45.36 9.90
C GLY A 278 2.57 -44.54 9.61
N ALA A 279 1.48 -45.21 9.24
CA ALA A 279 0.16 -44.62 9.01
C ALA A 279 -0.80 -45.01 10.15
N ALA A 280 -1.90 -44.28 10.32
CA ALA A 280 -2.95 -44.58 11.30
C ALA A 280 -2.48 -44.58 12.78
N ASN A 281 -1.48 -43.76 13.13
CA ASN A 281 -0.95 -43.68 14.49
C ASN A 281 -1.50 -42.48 15.26
N THR A 282 -1.57 -42.62 16.59
CA THR A 282 -1.83 -41.50 17.51
C THR A 282 -0.72 -41.43 18.55
N PHE A 283 0.04 -40.35 18.56
CA PHE A 283 1.04 -40.06 19.59
C PHE A 283 0.65 -38.78 20.36
N LEU A 284 0.81 -38.83 21.67
CA LEU A 284 0.46 -37.73 22.58
C LEU A 284 1.57 -37.57 23.62
N GLY A 285 2.09 -36.35 23.73
CA GLY A 285 3.11 -35.99 24.72
C GLY A 285 4.37 -35.42 24.10
N THR A 286 5.34 -35.13 24.97
CA THR A 286 6.63 -34.59 24.55
C THR A 286 7.54 -35.71 24.05
N ALA A 287 8.04 -35.57 22.82
CA ALA A 287 8.95 -36.52 22.16
C ALA A 287 8.44 -37.96 22.12
N ALA A 288 7.11 -38.14 22.11
CA ALA A 288 6.44 -39.43 21.91
C ALA A 288 6.57 -39.93 20.46
#